data_AF-A0A958FHT1-F1
#
_entry.id   AF-A0A958FHT1-F1
#
_cell.length_a   1.000
_cell.length_b   1.000
_cell.length_c   1.000
_cell.angle_alpha   90.00
_cell.angle_beta   90.00
_cell.angle_gamma   90.00
#
_symmetry.space_group_name_H-M   'P 1'
#
loop_
_entity.id
_entity.type
_entity.pdbx_description
1 polymer ?
#
loop_
_entity_poly.entity_id
_entity_poly.type
_entity_poly.pdbx_seq_one_letter_code
_entity_poly.pdbx_strand_id
1 'polypeptide(L)'
;MKQLIAAGWLLLATALFAQPVVTVPEFATENDSIKIIFDATQGGGGMAGYTGTLYTHTGVITNLSGGQWAHVIGSWGNNSTQPSLTRIGTDLYELVIGFPRQFYSVTNPNEHIEQL
;
A
#
# COMPACT_ATOMS: atom_id res chain seq x y z
N MET A 1 -59.61 -2.03 -16.08
CA MET A 1 -58.40 -1.35 -15.57
C MET A 1 -57.41 -2.40 -15.12
N LYS A 2 -56.28 -2.58 -15.82
CA LYS A 2 -55.20 -3.47 -15.41
C LYS A 2 -53.91 -2.65 -15.47
N GLN A 3 -53.42 -2.26 -14.30
CA GLN A 3 -52.21 -1.46 -14.14
C GLN A 3 -51.01 -2.33 -14.53
N LEU A 4 -50.25 -1.92 -15.55
CA LEU A 4 -48.97 -2.51 -15.88
C LEU A 4 -47.93 -1.89 -14.95
N ILE A 5 -47.47 -2.66 -13.95
CA ILE A 5 -46.36 -2.26 -13.08
C ILE A 5 -45.07 -2.48 -13.87
N ALA A 6 -44.44 -1.40 -14.32
CA ALA A 6 -43.10 -1.44 -14.87
C ALA A 6 -42.11 -1.69 -13.71
N ALA A 7 -41.53 -2.89 -13.65
CA ALA A 7 -40.44 -3.20 -12.74
C ALA A 7 -39.16 -2.52 -13.24
N GLY A 8 -38.86 -1.33 -12.70
CA GLY A 8 -37.61 -0.63 -12.96
C GLY A 8 -36.43 -1.37 -12.33
N TRP A 9 -35.49 -1.82 -13.16
CA TRP A 9 -34.20 -2.37 -12.71
C TRP A 9 -33.32 -1.23 -12.20
N LEU A 10 -33.09 -1.17 -10.88
CA LEU A 10 -32.13 -0.26 -10.28
C LEU A 10 -30.71 -0.81 -10.51
N LEU A 11 -30.02 -0.30 -11.53
CA LEU A 11 -28.58 -0.49 -11.70
C LEU A 11 -27.85 0.33 -10.64
N LEU A 12 -27.49 -0.31 -9.53
CA LEU A 12 -26.62 0.27 -8.52
C LEU A 12 -25.18 0.23 -9.06
N ALA A 13 -24.69 1.35 -9.60
CA ALA A 13 -23.31 1.48 -10.05
C ALA A 13 -22.38 1.46 -8.83
N THR A 14 -21.73 0.33 -8.58
CA THR A 14 -20.67 0.24 -7.58
C THR A 14 -19.42 0.91 -8.14
N ALA A 15 -19.00 2.02 -7.53
CA ALA A 15 -17.70 2.59 -7.82
C ALA A 15 -16.61 1.64 -7.29
N LEU A 16 -15.94 0.92 -8.20
CA LEU A 16 -14.74 0.17 -7.85
C LEU A 16 -13.63 1.17 -7.55
N PHE A 17 -13.25 1.31 -6.29
CA PHE A 17 -12.02 2.00 -5.92
C PHE A 17 -10.85 1.11 -6.35
N ALA A 18 -10.10 1.53 -7.37
CA ALA A 18 -8.87 0.85 -7.73
C ALA A 18 -7.87 0.94 -6.57
N GLN A 19 -7.23 -0.18 -6.23
CA GLN A 19 -6.17 -0.23 -5.22
C GLN A 19 -4.83 0.09 -5.92
N PRO A 20 -4.24 1.28 -5.68
CA PRO A 20 -2.96 1.65 -6.31
C PRO A 20 -1.77 0.89 -5.74
N VAL A 21 -1.92 0.29 -4.56
CA VAL A 21 -0.86 -0.40 -3.84
C VAL A 21 -1.37 -1.78 -3.47
N VAL A 22 -0.60 -2.81 -3.81
CA VAL A 22 -0.85 -4.20 -3.42
C VAL A 22 0.39 -4.81 -2.77
N THR A 23 0.16 -5.76 -1.87
CA THR A 23 1.20 -6.53 -1.19
C THR A 23 1.31 -7.93 -1.79
N VAL A 24 2.53 -8.46 -1.81
CA VAL A 24 2.82 -9.85 -2.17
C VAL A 24 3.62 -10.47 -1.03
N PRO A 25 3.05 -11.44 -0.28
CA PRO A 25 1.69 -11.99 -0.42
C PRO A 25 0.59 -10.96 -0.04
N GLU A 26 -0.64 -11.19 -0.51
CA GLU A 26 -1.78 -10.27 -0.28
C GLU A 26 -2.08 -10.08 1.20
N PHE A 27 -2.10 -11.18 1.97
CA PHE A 27 -2.28 -11.18 3.41
C PHE A 27 -0.96 -11.37 4.15
N ALA A 28 -0.02 -10.46 3.90
CA ALA A 28 1.30 -10.55 4.49
C ALA A 28 1.28 -10.32 6.00
N THR A 29 2.13 -11.06 6.69
CA THR A 29 2.39 -10.97 8.13
C THR A 29 3.80 -10.47 8.39
N GLU A 30 4.12 -10.17 9.66
CA GLU A 30 5.46 -9.75 10.07
C GLU A 30 6.58 -10.78 9.81
N ASN A 31 6.20 -12.03 9.51
CA ASN A 31 7.11 -13.15 9.26
C ASN A 31 7.29 -13.46 7.77
N ASP A 32 6.49 -12.86 6.89
CA ASP A 32 6.59 -13.07 5.46
C ASP A 32 7.68 -12.21 4.84
N SER A 33 8.23 -12.68 3.72
CA SER A 33 9.04 -11.82 2.85
C SER A 33 8.10 -11.05 1.93
N ILE A 34 8.03 -9.73 2.10
CA ILE A 34 7.02 -8.88 1.48
C ILE A 34 7.60 -8.08 0.32
N LYS A 35 6.79 -7.96 -0.73
CA LYS A 35 6.96 -6.94 -1.77
C LYS A 35 5.71 -6.09 -1.86
N ILE A 36 5.90 -4.80 -2.10
CA ILE A 36 4.82 -3.86 -2.42
C ILE A 36 4.91 -3.53 -3.90
N ILE A 37 3.79 -3.63 -4.60
CA ILE A 37 3.65 -3.18 -5.99
C ILE A 37 2.76 -1.96 -6.01
N PHE A 38 3.25 -0.89 -6.62
CA PHE A 38 2.53 0.34 -6.87
C PHE A 38 2.23 0.48 -8.36
N ASP A 39 0.95 0.65 -8.70
CA ASP A 39 0.48 1.00 -10.03
C ASP A 39 0.15 2.50 -10.09
N ALA A 40 1.02 3.24 -10.77
CA ALA A 40 0.95 4.69 -10.90
C ALA A 40 -0.25 5.17 -11.75
N THR A 41 -0.93 4.27 -12.45
CA THR A 41 -2.15 4.58 -13.21
C THR A 41 -3.42 4.62 -12.33
N GLN A 42 -3.37 4.04 -11.13
CA GLN A 42 -4.49 3.98 -10.20
C GLN A 42 -4.49 5.16 -9.21
N GLY A 43 -5.44 5.19 -8.26
CA GLY A 43 -5.42 6.18 -7.17
C GLY A 43 -5.53 7.64 -7.63
N GLY A 44 -6.30 7.89 -8.69
CA GLY A 44 -6.44 9.21 -9.33
C GLY A 44 -5.51 9.43 -10.52
N GLY A 45 -4.58 8.51 -10.80
CA GLY A 45 -3.79 8.47 -12.04
C GLY A 45 -2.77 9.62 -12.20
N GLY A 46 -2.56 10.44 -11.16
CA GLY A 46 -1.69 11.60 -11.21
C GLY A 46 -0.20 11.28 -11.42
N MET A 47 0.18 10.01 -11.29
CA MET A 47 1.55 9.51 -11.50
C MET A 47 1.70 8.70 -12.80
N ALA A 48 0.65 8.55 -13.61
CA ALA A 48 0.71 7.82 -14.87
C ALA A 48 1.75 8.45 -15.82
N GLY A 49 2.59 7.62 -16.43
CA GLY A 49 3.68 8.05 -17.30
C GLY A 49 4.91 8.61 -16.56
N TYR A 50 4.90 8.67 -15.23
CA TYR A 50 6.10 9.06 -14.47
C TYR A 50 7.20 8.03 -14.70
N THR A 51 8.43 8.50 -14.91
CA THR A 51 9.60 7.66 -15.21
C THR A 51 10.77 7.89 -14.26
N GLY A 52 10.63 8.84 -13.33
CA GLY A 52 11.65 9.12 -12.32
C GLY A 52 11.65 8.10 -11.18
N THR A 53 12.50 8.34 -10.20
CA THR A 53 12.55 7.54 -8.98
C THR A 53 11.43 7.95 -8.03
N LEU A 54 10.62 6.98 -7.61
CA LEU A 54 9.63 7.16 -6.56
C LEU A 54 10.21 6.75 -5.22
N TYR A 55 9.73 7.39 -4.16
CA TYR A 55 10.13 7.13 -2.78
C TYR A 55 8.88 6.91 -1.93
N THR A 56 8.96 6.02 -0.95
CA THR A 56 7.87 5.77 0.00
C THR A 56 8.13 6.45 1.34
N HIS A 57 7.08 6.99 1.96
CA HIS A 57 7.09 7.27 3.39
C HIS A 57 6.37 6.12 4.06
N THR A 58 7.09 5.33 4.85
CA THR A 58 6.55 4.09 5.38
C THR A 58 7.09 3.80 6.78
N GLY A 59 6.26 3.14 7.57
CA GLY A 59 6.48 2.68 8.94
C GLY A 59 5.42 1.63 9.27
N VAL A 60 5.47 1.11 10.48
CA VAL A 60 4.58 0.02 10.93
C VAL A 60 3.77 0.44 12.14
N ILE A 61 2.60 -0.17 12.33
CA ILE A 61 1.87 -0.09 13.59
C ILE A 61 2.18 -1.35 14.38
N THR A 62 2.53 -1.19 15.65
CA THR A 62 2.90 -2.30 16.54
C THR A 62 1.99 -2.32 17.76
N ASN A 63 1.98 -3.45 18.46
CA ASN A 63 1.28 -3.60 19.73
C ASN A 63 1.74 -2.60 20.82
N LEU A 64 2.89 -1.94 20.63
CA LEU A 64 3.45 -0.95 21.56
C LEU A 64 3.25 0.49 21.09
N SER A 65 2.78 0.72 19.85
CA SER A 65 2.71 2.07 19.26
C SER A 65 1.40 2.81 19.53
N GLY A 66 0.45 2.19 20.22
CA GLY A 66 -0.85 2.80 20.52
C GLY A 66 -1.67 3.13 19.27
N GLY A 67 -1.54 2.31 18.21
CA GLY A 67 -2.22 2.50 16.93
C GLY A 67 -1.63 3.61 16.06
N GLN A 68 -0.48 4.18 16.43
CA GLN A 68 0.24 5.17 15.63
C GLN A 68 1.38 4.51 14.84
N TRP A 69 1.81 5.15 13.76
CA TRP A 69 2.99 4.71 13.03
C TRP A 69 4.24 4.81 13.91
N ALA A 70 5.02 3.73 13.91
CA ALA A 70 6.32 3.61 14.54
C ALA A 70 7.34 3.14 13.49
N HIS A 71 8.63 3.20 13.85
CA HIS A 71 9.74 2.76 13.00
C HIS A 71 9.69 3.37 11.58
N VAL A 72 9.25 4.64 11.51
CA VAL A 72 9.10 5.37 10.26
C VAL A 72 10.47 5.65 9.65
N ILE A 73 10.65 5.31 8.38
CA ILE A 73 11.93 5.48 7.68
C ILE A 73 12.00 6.89 7.09
N GLY A 74 12.83 7.73 7.71
CA GLY A 74 13.09 9.10 7.26
C GLY A 74 11.98 10.10 7.62
N SER A 75 12.19 11.36 7.23
CA SER A 75 11.19 12.41 7.39
C SER A 75 10.40 12.62 6.09
N TRP A 76 9.15 13.06 6.21
CA TRP A 76 8.33 13.39 5.05
C TRP A 76 9.03 14.41 4.14
N GLY A 77 9.07 14.14 2.85
CA GLY A 77 9.70 15.02 1.84
C GLY A 77 11.23 14.97 1.81
N ASN A 78 11.88 14.06 2.55
CA ASN A 78 13.32 13.84 2.47
C ASN A 78 13.67 12.50 1.81
N ASN A 79 13.84 12.53 0.49
CA ASN A 79 14.17 11.35 -0.30
C ASN A 79 15.56 10.75 -0.02
N SER A 80 16.44 11.44 0.73
CA SER A 80 17.81 10.94 1.02
C SER A 80 17.81 9.71 1.93
N THR A 81 16.75 9.53 2.72
CA THR A 81 16.61 8.44 3.69
C THR A 81 15.42 7.53 3.42
N GLN A 82 14.50 7.95 2.56
CA GLN A 82 13.29 7.18 2.27
C GLN A 82 13.59 6.00 1.33
N PRO A 83 12.89 4.86 1.49
CA PRO A 83 13.03 3.75 0.57
C PRO A 83 12.63 4.18 -0.85
N SER A 84 13.49 3.89 -1.82
CA SER A 84 13.16 4.09 -3.24
C SER A 84 12.46 2.86 -3.81
N LEU A 85 11.54 3.08 -4.73
CA LEU A 85 10.93 2.00 -5.50
C LEU A 85 11.75 1.72 -6.76
N THR A 86 11.83 0.45 -7.13
CA THR A 86 12.41 -0.01 -8.38
C THR A 86 11.32 -0.06 -9.45
N ARG A 87 11.56 0.56 -10.60
CA ARG A 87 10.63 0.47 -11.73
C ARG A 87 10.71 -0.92 -12.37
N ILE A 88 9.60 -1.64 -12.42
CA ILE A 88 9.52 -3.02 -12.93
C ILE A 88 8.72 -3.14 -14.23
N GLY A 89 8.04 -2.06 -14.63
CA GLY A 89 7.28 -2.00 -15.88
C GLY A 89 6.85 -0.57 -16.21
N THR A 90 6.07 -0.42 -17.27
CA THR A 90 5.36 0.85 -17.52
C THR A 90 4.41 1.10 -16.38
N ASP A 91 4.57 2.23 -15.69
CA ASP A 91 3.76 2.68 -14.55
C ASP A 91 3.76 1.75 -13.32
N LEU A 92 4.58 0.69 -13.33
CA LEU A 92 4.68 -0.28 -12.25
C LEU A 92 6.01 -0.13 -11.51
N TYR A 93 5.89 -0.02 -10.19
CA TYR A 93 7.00 0.17 -9.26
C TYR A 93 6.93 -0.86 -8.13
N GLU A 94 8.08 -1.35 -7.69
CA GLU A 94 8.21 -2.34 -6.62
C GLU A 94 9.07 -1.80 -5.48
N LEU A 95 8.61 -2.01 -4.25
CA LEU A 95 9.45 -1.94 -3.07
C LEU A 95 9.59 -3.34 -2.49
N VAL A 96 10.82 -3.83 -2.39
CA VAL A 96 11.12 -5.07 -1.66
C VAL A 96 11.35 -4.72 -0.20
N ILE A 97 10.37 -5.01 0.64
CA ILE A 97 10.52 -4.93 2.10
C ILE A 97 11.35 -6.12 2.59
N GLY A 98 11.16 -7.31 2.01
CA GLY A 98 11.73 -8.54 2.56
C GLY A 98 11.06 -8.83 3.90
N PHE A 99 11.84 -9.12 4.94
CA PHE A 99 11.30 -9.37 6.28
C PHE A 99 11.03 -8.04 7.02
N PRO A 100 9.78 -7.72 7.37
CA PRO A 100 9.41 -6.41 7.92
C PRO A 100 10.18 -6.02 9.17
N ARG A 101 10.39 -6.96 10.10
CA ARG A 101 11.14 -6.67 11.34
C ARG A 101 12.57 -6.21 11.05
N GLN A 102 13.21 -6.78 10.04
CA GLN A 102 14.54 -6.36 9.61
C GLN A 102 14.48 -5.01 8.89
N PHE A 103 13.55 -4.85 7.95
CA PHE A 103 13.41 -3.63 7.15
C PHE A 103 13.14 -2.39 8.02
N TYR A 104 12.24 -2.52 9.00
CA TYR A 104 11.87 -1.44 9.93
C TYR A 104 12.70 -1.44 11.22
N SER A 105 13.75 -2.26 11.34
CA SER A 105 14.61 -2.32 12.54
C SER A 105 13.87 -2.61 13.86
N VAL A 106 12.82 -3.43 13.81
CA VAL A 106 12.06 -3.88 15.00
C VAL A 106 12.80 -5.02 15.70
N THR A 107 13.64 -4.67 16.68
CA THR A 107 14.52 -5.63 17.37
C THR A 107 13.93 -6.22 18.66
N ASN A 108 12.94 -5.57 19.27
CA ASN A 108 12.35 -6.05 20.52
C ASN A 108 11.47 -7.28 20.25
N PRO A 109 11.79 -8.48 20.79
CA PRO A 109 11.02 -9.69 20.52
C PRO A 109 9.58 -9.65 21.04
N ASN A 110 9.26 -8.75 21.99
CA ASN A 110 7.90 -8.57 22.52
C ASN A 110 7.11 -7.48 21.79
N GLU A 111 7.73 -6.79 20.83
CA GLU A 111 7.05 -5.87 19.92
C GLU A 111 6.64 -6.65 18.67
N HIS A 112 5.35 -6.68 18.37
CA HIS A 112 4.75 -7.37 17.23
C HIS A 112 4.19 -6.33 16.26
N ILE A 113 4.49 -6.52 14.97
CA ILE A 113 3.90 -5.69 13.92
C ILE A 113 2.47 -6.16 13.68
N GLU A 114 1.51 -5.26 13.88
CA GLU A 114 0.08 -5.52 13.72
C GLU A 114 -0.41 -5.04 12.34
N GLN A 115 0.20 -3.98 11.78
CA GLN A 115 -0.11 -3.47 10.45
C GLN A 115 1.17 -3.01 9.73
N LEU A 116 1.21 -3.29 8.43
CA LEU A 116 2.33 -3.05 7.50
C LEU A 116 2.00 -1.95 6.49
#